data_AF-A0A7R8CF29-F1
#
_entry.id   AF-A0A7R8CF29-F1
#
_cell.length_a   1.000
_cell.length_b   1.000
_cell.length_c   1.000
_cell.angle_alpha   90.00
_cell.angle_beta   90.00
_cell.angle_gamma   90.00
#
_symmetry.space_group_name_H-M   'P 1'
#
loop_
_entity.id
_entity.type
_entity.pdbx_description
1 polymer ?
#
loop_
_entity_poly.entity_id
_entity_poly.type
_entity_poly.pdbx_seq_one_letter_code
_entity_poly.pdbx_strand_id
1 'polypeptide(L)'
;MQLMMLHEVNFNKLCWNENSEYNNARLQSLDDILIILQCNPPSIECYLRQWGICGDEIKNLLSQILVENIIDEITYRRWAHTDRSQLETLVKPSQDFVEHYTKGLQKYQPHVFVTKMQSSSLKERKKS
;
A
#
# COMPACT_ATOMS: atom_id res chain seq x y z
N MET A 1 5.43 11.55 -14.99
CA MET A 1 5.51 10.40 -14.07
C MET A 1 4.38 10.53 -13.06
N GLN A 2 3.32 9.72 -13.20
CA GLN A 2 2.10 9.84 -12.39
C GLN A 2 2.31 9.20 -11.01
N LEU A 3 2.57 10.03 -10.00
CA LEU A 3 2.60 9.64 -8.59
C LEU A 3 1.16 9.49 -8.12
N MET A 4 0.70 8.24 -8.02
CA MET A 4 -0.64 7.92 -7.52
C MET A 4 -0.57 7.89 -5.98
N MET A 5 -0.94 8.99 -5.33
CA MET A 5 -1.00 9.09 -3.86
C MET A 5 -2.31 8.47 -3.36
N LEU A 6 -2.29 7.17 -3.05
CA LEU A 6 -3.36 6.47 -2.34
C LEU A 6 -3.28 6.85 -0.85
N HIS A 7 -3.76 8.04 -0.50
CA HIS A 7 -3.58 8.58 0.85
C HIS A 7 -4.61 8.10 1.88
N GLU A 8 -5.64 7.34 1.47
CA GLU A 8 -6.76 6.98 2.36
C GLU A 8 -7.40 5.61 2.04
N VAL A 9 -6.60 4.55 1.90
CA VAL A 9 -7.17 3.22 2.13
C VAL A 9 -7.12 2.95 3.63
N ASN A 10 -8.26 3.12 4.30
CA ASN A 10 -8.38 2.78 5.71
C ASN A 10 -8.52 1.26 5.84
N PHE A 11 -7.39 0.56 6.02
CA PHE A 11 -7.35 -0.89 6.20
C PHE A 11 -8.14 -1.37 7.42
N ASN A 12 -8.28 -0.53 8.44
CA ASN A 12 -9.15 -0.86 9.56
C ASN A 12 -10.59 -1.09 9.08
N LYS A 13 -11.08 -0.39 8.06
CA LYS A 13 -12.42 -0.64 7.49
C LYS A 13 -12.50 -1.84 6.52
N LEU A 14 -11.38 -2.32 5.99
CA LEU A 14 -11.34 -3.55 5.18
C LEU A 14 -11.23 -4.81 6.05
N CYS A 15 -10.65 -4.68 7.25
CA CYS A 15 -10.44 -5.78 8.21
C CYS A 15 -11.41 -5.75 9.40
N TRP A 16 -12.34 -4.78 9.48
CA TRP A 16 -13.35 -4.73 10.54
C TRP A 16 -14.57 -5.56 10.17
N ASN A 17 -14.65 -6.75 10.76
CA ASN A 17 -15.89 -7.50 10.93
C ASN A 17 -16.00 -7.87 12.41
N GLU A 18 -17.03 -7.37 13.09
CA GLU A 18 -17.31 -7.65 14.52
C GLU A 18 -17.59 -9.14 14.81
N ASN A 19 -17.84 -9.93 13.76
CA ASN A 19 -18.14 -11.37 13.79
C ASN A 19 -17.06 -12.25 13.14
N SER A 20 -15.93 -11.67 12.71
CA SER A 20 -14.82 -12.47 12.17
C SER A 20 -13.92 -12.93 13.32
N GLU A 21 -13.86 -14.24 13.54
CA GLU A 21 -12.92 -14.91 14.46
C GLU A 21 -11.44 -14.65 14.09
N TYR A 22 -11.20 -14.00 12.95
CA TYR A 22 -9.90 -13.57 12.45
C TYR A 22 -9.88 -12.04 12.32
N ASN A 23 -9.83 -11.36 13.47
CA ASN A 23 -9.19 -10.05 13.56
C ASN A 23 -7.75 -10.23 13.07
N ASN A 24 -7.53 -10.08 11.77
CA ASN A 24 -6.23 -10.29 11.15
C ASN A 24 -5.32 -9.13 11.57
N ALA A 25 -4.73 -9.26 12.76
CA ALA A 25 -3.92 -8.28 13.47
C ALA A 25 -2.62 -7.87 12.75
N ARG A 26 -2.46 -8.25 11.48
CA ARG A 26 -1.23 -8.10 10.69
C ARG A 26 -1.21 -6.89 9.77
N LEU A 27 -2.34 -6.29 9.39
CA LEU A 27 -2.39 -5.17 8.44
C LEU A 27 -3.05 -3.95 9.08
N GLN A 28 -2.41 -3.38 10.10
CA GLN A 28 -2.94 -2.21 10.82
C GLN A 28 -2.42 -0.90 10.23
N SER A 29 -1.27 -0.94 9.56
CA SER A 29 -0.59 0.22 9.02
C SER A 29 -0.07 -0.01 7.60
N LEU A 30 0.20 1.11 6.93
CA LEU A 30 0.90 1.11 5.64
C LEU A 30 2.32 0.55 5.77
N ASP A 31 2.97 0.72 6.93
CA ASP A 31 4.30 0.16 7.18
C ASP A 31 4.26 -1.38 7.22
N ASP A 32 3.21 -1.99 7.79
CA ASP A 32 3.04 -3.46 7.79
C ASP A 32 2.93 -4.02 6.36
N ILE A 33 2.16 -3.33 5.51
CA ILE A 33 2.01 -3.67 4.10
C ILE A 33 3.35 -3.54 3.36
N LEU A 34 4.11 -2.48 3.65
CA LEU A 34 5.42 -2.27 3.05
C LEU A 34 6.42 -3.34 3.48
N ILE A 35 6.34 -3.87 4.70
CA ILE A 35 7.18 -4.99 5.15
C ILE A 35 6.91 -6.24 4.32
N ILE A 36 5.64 -6.56 4.05
CA ILE A 36 5.26 -7.74 3.23
C ILE A 36 5.68 -7.57 1.76
N LEU A 37 5.78 -6.34 1.28
CA LEU A 37 6.28 -6.04 -0.07
C LEU A 37 7.79 -6.24 -0.25
N GLN A 38 8.53 -6.40 0.85
CA GLN A 38 9.98 -6.50 0.85
C GLN A 38 10.46 -7.95 0.99
N CYS A 39 11.66 -8.21 0.48
CA CYS A 39 12.42 -9.40 0.87
C CYS A 39 12.75 -9.36 2.37
N ASN A 40 12.93 -10.52 2.98
CA ASN A 40 13.47 -10.64 4.33
C ASN A 40 14.81 -11.40 4.30
N PRO A 41 15.97 -10.74 4.53
CA PRO A 41 16.12 -9.32 4.87
C PRO A 41 15.96 -8.38 3.67
N PRO A 42 15.54 -7.12 3.89
CA PRO A 42 15.34 -6.16 2.81
C PRO A 42 16.67 -5.55 2.34
N SER A 43 16.91 -5.59 1.03
CA SER A 43 18.07 -4.93 0.39
C SER A 43 17.70 -3.57 -0.22
N ILE A 44 18.69 -2.75 -0.55
CA ILE A 44 18.46 -1.45 -1.23
C ILE A 44 17.77 -1.67 -2.57
N GLU A 45 18.21 -2.67 -3.32
CA GLU A 45 17.65 -3.04 -4.62
C GLU A 45 16.19 -3.53 -4.48
N CYS A 46 15.85 -4.18 -3.36
CA CYS A 46 14.47 -4.52 -3.01
C CYS A 46 13.63 -3.25 -2.79
N TYR A 47 14.10 -2.32 -1.96
CA TYR A 47 13.45 -1.01 -1.75
C TYR A 47 13.24 -0.23 -3.05
N LEU A 48 14.19 -0.33 -3.97
CA LEU A 48 14.15 0.34 -5.27
C LEU A 48 13.44 -0.48 -6.36
N ARG A 49 12.84 -1.64 -6.03
CA ARG A 49 12.13 -2.54 -6.96
C ARG A 49 12.98 -2.99 -8.16
N GLN A 50 14.28 -3.13 -7.97
CA GLN A 50 15.19 -3.62 -9.00
C GLN A 50 15.13 -5.16 -9.13
N TRP A 51 14.70 -5.86 -8.08
CA TRP A 51 14.37 -7.28 -8.12
C TRP A 51 12.86 -7.46 -8.32
N GLY A 52 12.46 -7.92 -9.52
CA GLY A 52 11.05 -8.00 -9.92
C GLY A 52 10.20 -9.08 -9.24
N ILE A 53 10.72 -9.79 -8.23
CA ILE A 53 10.11 -11.03 -7.70
C ILE A 53 9.52 -10.84 -6.29
N CYS A 54 9.82 -9.73 -5.62
CA CYS A 54 9.38 -9.52 -4.23
C CYS A 54 8.00 -8.84 -4.15
N GLY A 55 7.21 -9.24 -3.15
CA GLY A 55 5.95 -8.57 -2.80
C GLY A 55 4.72 -9.00 -3.59
N ASP A 56 4.73 -10.16 -4.26
CA ASP A 56 3.50 -10.73 -4.85
C ASP A 56 2.57 -11.33 -3.79
N GLU A 57 3.11 -11.67 -2.61
CA GLU A 57 2.37 -12.21 -1.48
C GLU A 57 1.27 -11.26 -0.99
N ILE A 58 1.48 -9.94 -1.07
CA ILE A 58 0.47 -8.97 -0.65
C ILE A 58 -0.78 -9.02 -1.53
N LYS A 59 -0.61 -9.31 -2.83
CA LYS A 59 -1.72 -9.43 -3.78
C LYS A 59 -2.60 -10.61 -3.40
N ASN A 60 -1.97 -11.76 -3.12
CA ASN A 60 -2.67 -12.96 -2.70
C ASN A 60 -3.36 -12.76 -1.34
N LEU A 61 -2.67 -12.13 -0.38
CA LEU A 61 -3.24 -11.84 0.94
C LEU A 61 -4.48 -10.94 0.85
N LEU A 62 -4.41 -9.85 0.09
CA LEU A 62 -5.56 -8.95 -0.09
C LEU A 62 -6.71 -9.64 -0.81
N SER A 63 -6.44 -10.41 -1.88
CA SER A 63 -7.48 -11.17 -2.57
C SER A 63 -8.15 -12.18 -1.65
N GLN A 64 -7.37 -12.91 -0.84
CA GLN A 64 -7.89 -13.89 0.11
C GLN A 64 -8.81 -13.23 1.14
N ILE A 65 -8.39 -12.11 1.74
CA ILE A 65 -9.19 -11.37 2.71
C ILE A 65 -10.54 -10.95 2.09
N LEU A 66 -10.53 -10.46 0.85
CA LEU A 66 -11.74 -9.97 0.19
C LEU A 66 -12.69 -11.12 -0.15
N VAL A 67 -12.17 -12.27 -0.60
CA VAL A 67 -12.96 -13.48 -0.88
C VAL A 67 -13.56 -14.05 0.40
N GLU A 68 -12.78 -14.18 1.47
CA GLU A 68 -13.24 -14.70 2.77
C GLU A 68 -14.35 -13.84 3.38
N ASN A 69 -14.34 -12.53 3.11
CA ASN A 69 -15.36 -11.60 3.58
C ASN A 69 -16.50 -11.37 2.56
N ILE A 70 -16.50 -12.08 1.42
CA ILE A 70 -17.53 -11.97 0.38
C ILE A 70 -17.66 -10.50 -0.11
N ILE A 71 -16.52 -9.85 -0.33
CA ILE A 71 -16.43 -8.47 -0.82
C ILE A 71 -16.18 -8.49 -2.33
N ASP A 72 -17.24 -8.29 -3.10
CA ASP A 72 -17.16 -8.24 -4.57
C ASP A 72 -16.78 -6.84 -5.09
N GLU A 73 -17.12 -5.78 -4.35
CA GLU A 73 -16.85 -4.39 -4.73
C GLU A 73 -16.25 -3.60 -3.58
N ILE A 74 -15.31 -2.69 -3.92
CA ILE A 74 -14.66 -1.80 -2.98
C ILE A 74 -14.98 -0.36 -3.34
N THR A 75 -15.44 0.38 -2.33
CA THR A 75 -15.61 1.83 -2.40
C THR A 75 -14.42 2.54 -1.77
N TYR A 76 -13.72 3.38 -2.53
CA TYR A 76 -12.56 4.13 -2.04
C TYR A 76 -12.48 5.52 -2.65
N ARG A 77 -11.73 6.42 -2.01
CA ARG A 77 -11.49 7.78 -2.50
C ARG A 77 -10.08 7.91 -3.07
N ARG A 78 -9.94 8.63 -4.19
CA ARG A 78 -8.64 8.96 -4.78
C ARG A 78 -8.57 10.41 -5.21
N TRP A 79 -7.37 10.98 -5.20
CA TRP A 79 -7.11 12.27 -5.83
C TRP A 79 -6.90 12.08 -7.34
N ALA A 80 -7.78 12.67 -8.14
CA ALA A 80 -7.59 12.82 -9.57
C ALA A 80 -6.72 14.04 -9.84
N HIS A 81 -5.57 13.82 -10.46
CA HIS A 81 -4.69 14.89 -10.94
C HIS A 81 -5.23 15.43 -12.27
N THR A 82 -6.29 16.24 -12.21
CA THR A 82 -6.65 17.18 -13.29
C THR A 82 -6.03 18.55 -12.97
N ASP A 83 -6.20 19.56 -13.85
CA ASP A 83 -5.73 20.94 -13.61
C ASP A 83 -6.18 21.51 -12.25
N ARG A 84 -7.24 20.94 -11.67
CA ARG A 84 -7.59 21.09 -10.25
C ARG A 84 -7.59 19.70 -9.61
N SER A 85 -6.89 19.53 -8.49
CA SER A 85 -6.96 18.27 -7.73
C SER A 85 -8.40 18.04 -7.26
N GLN A 86 -9.01 16.94 -7.69
CA GLN A 86 -10.36 16.56 -7.28
C GLN A 86 -10.33 15.25 -6.50
N LEU A 87 -11.08 15.17 -5.41
CA LEU A 87 -11.25 13.93 -4.64
C LEU A 87 -12.44 13.17 -5.22
N GLU A 88 -12.18 12.07 -5.89
CA GLU A 88 -13.20 11.21 -6.50
C GLU A 88 -13.49 10.03 -5.59
N THR A 89 -14.77 9.70 -5.42
CA THR A 89 -15.21 8.42 -4.85
C THR A 89 -15.41 7.44 -6.00
N LEU A 90 -14.79 6.27 -5.90
CA LEU A 90 -14.89 5.19 -6.87
C LEU A 90 -15.49 3.95 -6.24
N VAL A 91 -16.26 3.22 -7.03
CA VAL A 91 -16.67 1.84 -6.77
C VAL A 91 -16.05 0.98 -7.84
N LYS A 92 -15.31 -0.06 -7.44
CA LYS A 92 -14.62 -0.97 -8.36
C LYS A 92 -14.75 -2.41 -7.89
N PRO A 93 -14.72 -3.39 -8.82
CA PRO A 93 -14.55 -4.79 -8.46
C PRO A 93 -13.35 -4.96 -7.53
N SER A 94 -13.48 -5.84 -6.54
CA SER A 94 -12.46 -6.13 -5.55
C SER A 94 -11.13 -6.55 -6.20
N GLN A 95 -11.18 -7.36 -7.25
CA GLN A 95 -10.02 -7.78 -8.03
C GLN A 95 -9.31 -6.60 -8.73
N ASP A 96 -10.09 -5.67 -9.33
CA ASP A 96 -9.55 -4.47 -9.97
C ASP A 96 -8.88 -3.54 -8.96
N PHE A 97 -9.47 -3.42 -7.77
CA PHE A 97 -8.88 -2.67 -6.67
C PHE A 97 -7.55 -3.27 -6.24
N VAL A 98 -7.48 -4.59 -5.99
CA VAL A 98 -6.24 -5.25 -5.56
C VAL A 98 -5.12 -5.03 -6.58
N GLU A 99 -5.41 -5.19 -7.87
CA GLU A 99 -4.43 -4.97 -8.93
C GLU A 99 -3.92 -3.52 -8.96
N HIS A 100 -4.82 -2.53 -8.88
CA HIS A 100 -4.43 -1.12 -8.86
C HIS A 100 -3.67 -0.73 -7.59
N TYR A 101 -4.14 -1.22 -6.46
CA TYR A 101 -3.61 -0.87 -5.15
C TYR A 101 -2.19 -1.43 -4.98
N THR A 102 -1.97 -2.70 -5.32
CA THR A 102 -0.64 -3.33 -5.27
C THR A 102 0.35 -2.67 -6.23
N LYS A 103 -0.05 -2.33 -7.46
CA LYS A 103 0.76 -1.52 -8.37
C LYS A 103 1.11 -0.14 -7.80
N GLY A 104 0.16 0.50 -7.10
CA GLY A 104 0.39 1.76 -6.41
C GLY A 104 1.45 1.62 -5.31
N LEU A 105 1.34 0.58 -4.49
CA LEU A 105 2.30 0.29 -3.43
C LEU A 105 3.70 0.02 -3.94
N GLN A 106 3.83 -0.73 -5.04
CA GLN A 106 5.12 -0.99 -5.69
C GLN A 106 5.81 0.31 -6.13
N LYS A 107 5.04 1.31 -6.57
CA LYS A 107 5.57 2.66 -6.90
C LYS A 107 5.87 3.49 -5.65
N TYR A 108 5.12 3.28 -4.58
CA TYR A 108 5.25 4.03 -3.34
C TYR A 108 6.47 3.58 -2.50
N GLN A 109 6.82 2.30 -2.51
CA GLN A 109 7.94 1.76 -1.73
C GLN A 109 9.28 2.49 -1.98
N PRO A 110 9.73 2.72 -3.23
CA PRO A 110 10.94 3.51 -3.50
C PRO A 110 10.86 4.93 -2.94
N HIS A 111 9.68 5.56 -3.04
CA HIS A 111 9.47 6.92 -2.54
C HIS A 111 9.64 6.98 -1.01
N VAL A 112 9.07 6.02 -0.29
CA VAL A 112 9.24 5.92 1.18
C VAL A 112 10.71 5.73 1.54
N PHE A 113 11.40 4.82 0.85
CA PHE A 113 12.81 4.56 1.10
C PHE A 113 13.67 5.82 0.90
N VAL A 114 13.52 6.50 -0.25
CA VAL A 114 14.26 7.73 -0.55
C VAL A 114 13.94 8.83 0.47
N THR A 115 12.68 9.02 0.83
CA THR A 115 12.27 10.02 1.83
C THR A 115 12.87 9.73 3.20
N LYS A 116 12.92 8.45 3.62
CA LYS A 116 13.56 8.03 4.88
C LYS A 116 15.07 8.32 4.85
N MET A 117 15.76 8.00 3.75
CA MET A 117 17.19 8.27 3.56
C MET A 117 17.53 9.77 3.52
N GLN A 118 16.70 10.57 2.86
CA GLN A 118 16.85 12.03 2.84
C GLN A 118 16.66 12.61 4.26
N SER A 119 15.64 12.13 4.97
CA SER A 119 15.33 12.59 6.33
C SER A 119 16.44 12.24 7.32
N SER A 120 17.05 11.06 7.23
CA SER A 120 18.19 10.67 8.09
C SER A 120 19.41 11.53 7.79
N SER A 121 19.78 11.69 6.51
CA SER A 121 20.92 12.53 6.11
C SER A 121 20.77 13.98 6.59
N LEU A 122 19.57 14.57 6.46
CA LEU A 122 19.30 15.91 6.97
C LEU A 122 19.44 16.02 8.50
N LYS A 123 19.06 14.99 9.25
CA LYS A 123 19.22 14.95 10.71
C LYS A 123 20.69 14.86 11.11
N GLU A 124 21.49 14.08 10.39
CA GLU A 124 22.93 13.98 10.62
C GLU A 124 23.63 15.31 10.37
N ARG A 125 23.31 15.98 9.26
CA ARG A 125 23.85 17.29 8.92
C ARG A 125 23.50 18.40 9.92
N LYS A 126 22.36 18.29 10.62
CA LYS A 126 21.95 19.25 11.68
C LYS A 126 22.65 19.01 13.01
N LYS A 127 23.27 17.84 13.20
CA LYS A 127 24.02 17.49 14.41
C LYS A 127 25.52 17.76 14.28
N SER A 128 26.00 18.09 13.08
CA SER A 128 27.38 18.50 12.80
C SER A 128 27.52 20.01 12.80
#